data_AF-A0A5A7PP95-F1
#
_entry.id   AF-A0A5A7PP95-F1
#
_cell.length_a   1.000
_cell.length_b   1.000
_cell.length_c   1.000
_cell.angle_alpha   90.00
_cell.angle_beta   90.00
_cell.angle_gamma   90.00
#
_symmetry.space_group_name_H-M   'P 1'
#
loop_
_entity.id
_entity.type
_entity.pdbx_description
1 polymer ?
#
loop_
_entity_poly.entity_id
_entity_poly.type
_entity_poly.pdbx_seq_one_letter_code
_entity_poly.pdbx_strand_id
1 'polypeptide(L)'
;MRGIFSEDGQLDITGFQFEHLSFVASYIYLEEFAEIPGNRISYELGIEKMHFSISRLFRLVPKMKNAYRYISRAFLLYIQMISEPLRISKMSGRVRRIAQPIYDGVYVTYKLTPYDLSCENNWGRMSNTAHEQNNLTDTFVPATELEGDESVDGCLYLDNAGKIRGVLNRLKARDPADPPPGSSGKKSKHGVKGKKIPPFHQNL
;
A
#
# COMPACT_ATOMS: atom_id res chain seq x y z
N MET A 1 -9.02 -23.31 -24.27
CA MET A 1 -8.78 -23.98 -22.98
C MET A 1 -10.11 -24.13 -22.27
N ARG A 2 -10.62 -25.37 -22.15
CA ARG A 2 -11.75 -25.69 -21.27
C ARG A 2 -11.14 -26.03 -19.90
N GLY A 3 -11.57 -25.37 -18.84
CA GLY A 3 -11.23 -25.80 -17.48
C GLY A 3 -11.87 -27.16 -17.24
N ILE A 4 -11.06 -28.15 -16.84
CA ILE A 4 -11.55 -29.44 -16.38
C ILE A 4 -11.84 -29.25 -14.90
N PHE A 5 -13.12 -29.09 -14.56
CA PHE A 5 -13.59 -29.15 -13.18
C PHE A 5 -13.86 -30.62 -12.85
N SER A 6 -13.48 -31.07 -11.66
CA SER A 6 -13.91 -32.40 -11.19
C SER A 6 -15.43 -32.44 -11.00
N GLU A 7 -16.01 -33.63 -10.93
CA GLU A 7 -17.46 -33.81 -10.70
C GLU A 7 -17.95 -33.15 -9.38
N ASP A 8 -17.01 -32.86 -8.46
CA ASP A 8 -17.27 -32.18 -7.18
C ASP A 8 -17.07 -30.66 -7.21
N GLY A 9 -16.79 -30.08 -8.39
CA GLY A 9 -16.53 -28.64 -8.53
C GLY A 9 -15.19 -28.16 -7.96
N GLN A 10 -14.30 -29.07 -7.56
CA GLN A 10 -12.92 -28.73 -7.21
C GLN A 10 -12.11 -28.51 -8.49
N LEU A 11 -11.29 -27.45 -8.47
CA LEU A 11 -10.33 -27.20 -9.53
C LEU A 11 -9.30 -28.32 -9.48
N ASP A 12 -9.31 -29.20 -10.48
CA ASP A 12 -8.28 -30.23 -10.61
C ASP A 12 -6.95 -29.54 -10.97
N ILE A 13 -6.12 -29.32 -9.94
CA ILE A 13 -4.82 -28.66 -10.09
C ILE A 13 -3.74 -29.60 -10.64
N THR A 14 -4.06 -30.88 -10.89
CA THR A 14 -3.12 -31.87 -11.43
C THR A 14 -2.84 -31.60 -12.91
N GLY A 15 -1.94 -30.65 -13.15
CA GLY A 15 -1.58 -30.19 -14.50
C GLY A 15 -1.17 -28.72 -14.57
N PHE A 16 -1.34 -27.96 -13.48
CA PHE A 16 -0.84 -26.58 -13.41
C PHE A 16 0.65 -26.58 -13.05
N GLN A 17 1.46 -25.97 -13.93
CA GLN A 17 2.83 -25.62 -13.60
C GLN A 17 2.83 -24.24 -12.94
N PHE A 18 3.19 -24.21 -11.65
CA PHE A 18 3.39 -22.95 -10.93
C PHE A 18 4.78 -22.41 -11.21
N GLU A 19 4.83 -21.18 -11.71
CA GLU A 19 6.08 -20.44 -11.92
C GLU A 19 6.26 -19.45 -10.76
N HIS A 20 7.36 -19.59 -10.04
CA HIS A 20 7.73 -18.64 -8.99
C HIS A 20 8.51 -17.49 -9.60
N LEU A 21 8.05 -16.26 -9.34
CA LEU A 21 8.85 -15.08 -9.66
C LEU A 21 10.06 -15.02 -8.73
N SER A 22 11.23 -14.70 -9.27
CA SER A 22 12.49 -14.59 -8.51
C SER A 22 12.58 -13.35 -7.61
N PHE A 23 11.50 -12.59 -7.45
CA PHE A 23 11.49 -11.33 -6.73
C PHE A 23 10.16 -11.13 -5.99
N VAL A 24 10.20 -10.32 -4.93
CA VAL A 24 9.02 -9.93 -4.16
C VAL A 24 8.28 -8.80 -4.86
N ALA A 25 6.95 -8.82 -4.85
CA ALA A 25 6.11 -7.77 -5.44
C ALA A 25 6.10 -6.46 -4.62
N SER A 26 7.28 -5.89 -4.36
CA SER A 26 7.43 -4.52 -3.85
C SER A 26 7.47 -3.53 -5.02
N TYR A 27 7.07 -2.29 -4.78
CA TYR A 27 7.11 -1.26 -5.83
C TYR A 27 8.51 -1.06 -6.41
N ILE A 28 9.57 -1.14 -5.58
CA ILE A 28 10.96 -0.99 -6.02
C ILE A 28 11.32 -2.03 -7.08
N TYR A 29 11.12 -3.32 -6.80
CA TYR A 29 11.44 -4.38 -7.76
C TYR A 29 10.51 -4.35 -8.97
N LEU A 30 9.23 -4.07 -8.75
CA LEU A 30 8.28 -3.98 -9.84
C LEU A 30 8.63 -2.86 -10.82
N GLU A 31 9.04 -1.68 -10.33
CA GLU A 31 9.48 -0.55 -11.16
C GLU A 31 10.77 -0.87 -11.92
N GLU A 32 11.73 -1.52 -11.25
CA GLU A 32 12.99 -1.97 -11.84
C GLU A 32 12.74 -2.94 -13.00
N PHE A 33 12.06 -4.07 -12.76
CA PHE A 33 11.79 -5.07 -13.78
C PHE A 33 10.85 -4.56 -14.88
N ALA A 34 9.96 -3.61 -14.56
CA ALA A 34 9.07 -2.99 -15.54
C ALA A 34 9.78 -2.02 -16.50
N GLU A 35 11.03 -1.67 -16.20
CA GLU A 35 11.83 -0.65 -16.89
C GLU A 35 11.06 0.69 -16.96
N ILE A 36 10.56 1.15 -15.81
CA ILE A 36 9.88 2.44 -15.72
C ILE A 36 10.90 3.53 -15.36
N PRO A 37 11.05 4.58 -16.19
CA PRO A 37 11.99 5.66 -15.90
C PRO A 37 11.52 6.47 -14.68
N GLY A 38 12.41 6.68 -13.72
CA GLY A 38 12.14 7.47 -12.52
C GLY A 38 11.36 6.67 -11.47
N ASN A 39 10.03 6.66 -11.60
CA ASN A 39 9.12 5.90 -10.73
C ASN A 39 7.74 5.72 -11.41
N ARG A 40 6.81 5.07 -10.71
CA ARG A 40 5.45 4.79 -11.20
C ARG A 40 4.54 6.01 -11.44
N ILE A 41 4.92 7.24 -11.09
CA ILE A 41 4.18 8.46 -11.49
C ILE A 41 4.14 8.62 -13.01
N SER A 42 5.19 8.18 -13.71
CA SER A 42 5.23 8.26 -15.18
C SER A 42 4.32 7.25 -15.88
N TYR A 43 3.78 6.27 -15.12
CA TYR A 43 3.04 5.13 -15.65
C TYR A 43 1.55 5.42 -15.78
N GLU A 44 0.99 5.17 -16.96
CA GLU A 44 -0.43 5.39 -17.23
C GLU A 44 -1.29 4.23 -16.70
N LEU A 45 -2.35 4.60 -16.01
CA LEU A 45 -3.36 3.73 -15.44
C LEU A 45 -4.69 3.91 -16.17
N GLY A 46 -5.48 2.83 -16.27
CA GLY A 46 -6.79 2.88 -16.91
C GLY A 46 -7.32 1.50 -17.32
N ILE A 47 -8.61 1.43 -17.62
CA ILE A 47 -9.31 0.18 -17.95
C ILE A 47 -8.74 -0.47 -19.21
N GLU A 48 -8.48 0.31 -20.26
CA GLU A 48 -7.88 -0.21 -21.50
C GLU A 48 -6.48 -0.78 -21.27
N LYS A 49 -5.68 -0.12 -20.43
CA LYS A 49 -4.34 -0.61 -20.05
C LYS A 49 -4.46 -1.94 -19.30
N MET A 50 -5.47 -2.09 -18.44
CA MET A 50 -5.72 -3.34 -17.71
C MET A 50 -6.14 -4.46 -18.66
N HIS A 51 -7.05 -4.17 -19.59
CA HIS A 51 -7.47 -5.14 -20.60
C HIS A 51 -6.29 -5.61 -21.47
N PHE A 52 -5.45 -4.67 -21.90
CA PHE A 52 -4.23 -4.98 -22.66
C PHE A 52 -3.25 -5.83 -21.84
N SER A 53 -3.02 -5.52 -20.56
CA SER A 53 -2.11 -6.30 -19.72
C SER A 53 -2.64 -7.70 -19.45
N ILE A 54 -3.95 -7.88 -19.22
CA ILE A 54 -4.58 -9.21 -19.07
C ILE A 54 -4.35 -10.04 -20.33
N SER A 55 -4.64 -9.46 -21.50
CA SER A 55 -4.45 -10.12 -22.79
C SER A 55 -3.00 -10.53 -23.02
N ARG A 56 -2.04 -9.71 -22.57
CA ARG A 56 -0.61 -9.97 -22.69
C ARG A 56 -0.14 -11.07 -21.73
N LEU A 57 -0.62 -11.08 -20.48
CA LEU A 57 -0.30 -12.12 -19.51
C LEU A 57 -0.87 -13.47 -19.94
N PHE A 58 -2.07 -13.51 -20.51
CA PHE A 58 -2.68 -14.74 -21.01
C PHE A 58 -1.88 -15.39 -22.15
N ARG A 59 -1.17 -14.57 -22.95
CA ARG A 59 -0.31 -15.04 -24.06
C ARG A 59 1.15 -15.21 -23.65
N LEU A 60 1.47 -15.07 -22.37
CA LEU A 60 2.84 -15.16 -21.90
C LEU A 60 3.31 -16.62 -21.94
N VAL A 61 4.44 -16.84 -22.61
CA VAL A 61 5.07 -18.16 -22.68
C VAL A 61 6.20 -18.21 -21.66
N PRO A 62 6.33 -19.31 -20.88
CA PRO A 62 7.49 -19.52 -20.02
C PRO A 62 8.79 -19.33 -20.79
N LYS A 63 9.78 -18.65 -20.19
CA LYS A 63 11.10 -18.32 -20.77
C LYS A 63 11.13 -17.23 -21.86
N MET A 64 10.05 -16.48 -22.07
CA MET A 64 10.10 -15.30 -22.94
C MET A 64 11.08 -14.26 -22.37
N LYS A 65 11.97 -13.73 -23.23
CA LYS A 65 13.06 -12.80 -22.85
C LYS A 65 12.60 -11.57 -22.03
N ASN A 66 11.35 -11.14 -22.21
CA ASN A 66 10.76 -9.97 -21.54
C ASN A 66 9.62 -10.33 -20.57
N ALA A 67 9.53 -11.59 -20.14
CA ALA A 67 8.43 -12.04 -19.28
C ALA A 67 8.32 -11.23 -17.99
N TYR A 68 9.44 -11.06 -17.28
CA TYR A 68 9.54 -10.25 -16.06
C TYR A 68 9.02 -8.82 -16.28
N ARG A 69 9.39 -8.18 -17.39
CA ARG A 69 8.92 -6.83 -17.71
C ARG A 69 7.40 -6.75 -17.89
N TYR A 70 6.80 -7.70 -18.59
CA TYR A 70 5.34 -7.69 -18.78
C TYR A 70 4.59 -8.02 -17.51
N ILE A 71 5.10 -8.98 -16.74
CA ILE A 71 4.57 -9.35 -15.43
C ILE A 71 4.61 -8.15 -14.49
N SER A 72 5.77 -7.51 -14.32
CA SER A 72 5.93 -6.38 -13.40
C SER A 72 5.07 -5.17 -13.80
N ARG A 73 4.98 -4.85 -15.10
CA ARG A 73 4.09 -3.79 -15.60
C ARG A 73 2.61 -4.09 -15.33
N ALA A 74 2.20 -5.35 -15.46
CA ALA A 74 0.84 -5.76 -15.17
C ALA A 74 0.55 -5.68 -13.66
N PHE A 75 1.45 -6.18 -12.81
CA PHE A 75 1.29 -6.08 -11.36
C PHE A 75 1.27 -4.64 -10.86
N LEU A 76 2.14 -3.75 -11.36
CA LEU A 76 2.07 -2.32 -11.02
C LEU A 76 0.70 -1.74 -11.33
N LEU A 77 0.18 -2.04 -12.54
CA LEU A 77 -1.13 -1.57 -12.97
C LEU A 77 -2.24 -2.10 -12.06
N TYR A 78 -2.24 -3.40 -11.75
CA TYR A 78 -3.29 -4.03 -10.96
C TYR A 78 -3.26 -3.59 -9.51
N ILE A 79 -2.08 -3.46 -8.90
CA ILE A 79 -1.98 -2.98 -7.52
C ILE A 79 -2.54 -1.55 -7.44
N GLN A 80 -2.15 -0.66 -8.35
CA GLN A 80 -2.60 0.74 -8.37
C GLN A 80 -4.08 0.91 -8.78
N MET A 81 -4.64 -0.01 -9.57
CA MET A 81 -6.04 0.07 -10.02
C MET A 81 -7.02 -0.72 -9.14
N ILE A 82 -6.53 -1.60 -8.26
CA ILE A 82 -7.36 -2.48 -7.42
C ILE A 82 -7.01 -2.31 -5.94
N SER A 83 -5.78 -2.60 -5.55
CA SER A 83 -5.38 -2.62 -4.12
C SER A 83 -5.30 -1.23 -3.51
N GLU A 84 -4.68 -0.26 -4.19
CA GLU A 84 -4.53 1.09 -3.64
C GLU A 84 -5.85 1.86 -3.54
N PRO A 85 -6.79 1.78 -4.50
CA PRO A 85 -8.13 2.36 -4.37
C PRO A 85 -8.95 1.80 -3.19
N LEU A 86 -8.67 0.56 -2.76
CA LEU A 86 -9.27 -0.02 -1.56
C LEU A 86 -8.66 0.52 -0.27
N ARG A 87 -7.42 1.04 -0.32
CA ARG A 87 -6.69 1.59 0.83
C ARG A 87 -6.85 3.10 0.94
N ILE A 88 -6.84 3.83 -0.18
CA ILE A 88 -6.71 5.29 -0.27
C ILE A 88 -7.98 5.87 -0.93
N SER A 89 -8.65 6.78 -0.20
CA SER A 89 -9.93 7.36 -0.59
C SER A 89 -9.87 8.11 -1.92
N LYS A 90 -8.85 8.97 -2.10
CA LYS A 90 -8.69 9.77 -3.31
C LYS A 90 -8.50 8.92 -4.57
N MET A 91 -7.71 7.87 -4.47
CA MET A 91 -7.50 6.91 -5.57
C MET A 91 -8.79 6.15 -5.90
N SER A 92 -9.59 5.78 -4.89
CA SER A 92 -10.94 5.22 -5.10
C SER A 92 -11.81 6.11 -5.98
N GLY A 93 -11.84 7.41 -5.69
CA GLY A 93 -12.57 8.39 -6.49
C GLY A 93 -12.04 8.51 -7.93
N ARG A 94 -10.71 8.50 -8.11
CA ARG A 94 -10.07 8.54 -9.44
C ARG A 94 -10.40 7.30 -10.27
N VAL A 95 -10.23 6.11 -9.71
CA VAL A 95 -10.53 4.85 -10.40
C VAL A 95 -12.00 4.74 -10.75
N ARG A 96 -12.92 5.17 -9.87
CA ARG A 96 -14.36 5.19 -10.20
C ARG A 96 -14.66 6.05 -11.42
N ARG A 97 -14.01 7.21 -11.55
CA ARG A 97 -14.23 8.13 -12.69
C ARG A 97 -13.71 7.55 -14.00
N ILE A 98 -12.49 7.01 -14.01
CA ILE A 98 -11.90 6.45 -15.24
C ILE A 98 -12.50 5.10 -15.64
N ALA A 99 -13.19 4.42 -14.71
CA ALA A 99 -13.91 3.19 -14.97
C ALA A 99 -15.24 3.42 -15.71
N GLN A 100 -15.64 4.67 -15.94
CA GLN A 100 -16.77 5.02 -16.78
C GLN A 100 -16.28 5.41 -18.18
N PRO A 101 -16.85 4.85 -19.26
CA PRO A 101 -16.49 5.26 -20.61
C PRO A 101 -16.99 6.68 -20.89
N ILE A 102 -16.23 7.47 -21.65
CA ILE A 102 -16.60 8.83 -22.03
C ILE A 102 -17.61 8.82 -23.18
N TYR A 103 -17.38 7.94 -24.16
CA TYR A 103 -18.19 7.68 -25.35
C TYR A 103 -17.93 6.24 -25.79
N ASP A 104 -18.97 5.54 -26.29
CA ASP A 104 -18.91 4.22 -26.97
C ASP A 104 -17.68 3.34 -26.65
N GLY A 105 -17.49 3.01 -25.37
CA GLY A 105 -16.44 2.09 -24.93
C GLY A 105 -15.01 2.66 -24.82
N VAL A 106 -14.81 3.97 -25.01
CA VAL A 106 -13.52 4.65 -24.81
C VAL A 106 -13.37 5.07 -23.35
N TYR A 107 -12.28 4.63 -22.70
CA TYR A 107 -12.01 4.92 -21.29
C TYR A 107 -10.88 5.94 -21.10
N VAL A 108 -11.01 6.80 -20.09
CA VAL A 108 -9.96 7.75 -19.69
C VAL A 108 -8.77 7.00 -19.08
N THR A 109 -7.56 7.53 -19.26
CA THR A 109 -6.38 7.16 -18.49
C THR A 109 -5.97 8.26 -17.52
N TYR A 110 -5.25 7.91 -16.46
CA TYR A 110 -4.61 8.89 -15.58
C TYR A 110 -3.21 8.44 -15.17
N LYS A 111 -2.45 9.37 -14.60
CA LYS A 111 -1.15 9.13 -13.95
C LYS A 111 -1.27 9.48 -12.48
N LEU A 112 -0.50 8.80 -11.63
CA LEU A 112 -0.42 9.15 -10.22
C LEU A 112 0.08 10.59 -10.06
N THR A 113 -0.40 11.27 -9.04
CA THR A 113 0.20 12.54 -8.58
C THR A 113 1.26 12.26 -7.51
N PRO A 114 2.14 13.23 -7.19
CA PRO A 114 3.03 13.11 -6.03
C PRO A 114 2.29 12.75 -4.74
N TYR A 115 1.07 13.28 -4.57
CA TYR A 115 0.18 12.94 -3.47
C TYR A 115 -0.25 11.48 -3.42
N ASP A 116 -0.68 10.90 -4.55
CA ASP A 116 -1.02 9.48 -4.57
C ASP A 116 0.20 8.64 -4.17
N LEU A 117 1.36 8.94 -4.75
CA LEU A 117 2.61 8.23 -4.47
C LEU A 117 2.98 8.33 -2.98
N SER A 118 2.85 9.53 -2.40
CA SER A 118 3.14 9.76 -0.99
C SER A 118 2.17 9.02 -0.07
N CYS A 119 0.87 9.00 -0.41
CA CYS A 119 -0.13 8.21 0.32
C CYS A 119 0.17 6.70 0.29
N GLU A 120 0.52 6.16 -0.89
CA GLU A 120 0.89 4.75 -1.04
C GLU A 120 2.11 4.39 -0.18
N ASN A 121 3.16 5.20 -0.27
CA ASN A 121 4.42 4.96 0.46
C ASN A 121 4.22 5.10 1.98
N ASN A 122 3.31 5.95 2.43
CA ASN A 122 3.04 6.18 3.85
C ASN A 122 1.88 5.34 4.43
N TRP A 123 1.18 4.54 3.62
CA TRP A 123 -0.03 3.80 4.06
C TRP A 123 0.19 2.98 5.34
N GLY A 124 1.31 2.25 5.41
CA GLY A 124 1.67 1.45 6.58
C GLY A 124 1.90 2.30 7.83
N ARG A 125 2.66 3.39 7.69
CA ARG A 125 2.95 4.32 8.80
C ARG A 125 1.67 5.00 9.29
N MET A 126 0.88 5.56 8.39
CA MET A 126 -0.42 6.16 8.71
C MET A 126 -1.33 5.17 9.43
N SER A 127 -1.38 3.92 8.98
CA SER A 127 -2.19 2.88 9.62
C SER A 127 -1.74 2.60 11.05
N ASN A 128 -0.44 2.44 11.28
CA ASN A 128 0.11 2.17 12.62
C ASN A 128 -0.17 3.34 13.57
N THR A 129 0.09 4.57 13.12
CA THR A 129 -0.15 5.76 13.94
C THR A 129 -1.63 5.95 14.27
N ALA A 130 -2.54 5.65 13.32
CA ALA A 130 -3.97 5.68 13.59
C ALA A 130 -4.42 4.62 14.60
N HIS A 131 -3.73 3.47 14.70
CA HIS A 131 -4.00 2.45 15.70
C HIS A 131 -3.54 2.84 17.10
N GLU A 132 -2.49 3.64 17.22
CA GLU A 132 -1.94 4.06 18.53
C GLU A 132 -2.84 5.07 19.25
N GLN A 133 -3.76 5.72 18.52
CA GLN A 133 -4.65 6.75 19.06
C GLN A 133 -6.04 6.21 19.33
N ASN A 134 -6.49 6.36 20.59
CA ASN A 134 -7.87 6.01 20.97
C ASN A 134 -8.87 7.09 20.57
N ASN A 135 -8.44 8.35 20.54
CA ASN A 135 -9.28 9.48 20.17
C ASN A 135 -8.88 10.00 18.78
N LEU A 136 -9.87 10.30 17.95
CA LEU A 136 -9.64 10.71 16.56
C LEU A 136 -9.02 12.12 16.46
N THR A 137 -9.16 12.93 17.49
CA THR A 137 -8.72 14.33 17.50
C THR A 137 -7.37 14.54 18.19
N ASP A 138 -6.85 13.53 18.89
CA ASP A 138 -5.60 13.69 19.62
C ASP A 138 -4.44 13.81 18.63
N THR A 139 -3.63 14.85 18.83
CA THR A 139 -2.49 15.14 17.96
C THR A 139 -1.30 14.26 18.32
N PHE A 140 -0.67 13.61 17.33
CA PHE A 140 0.57 12.88 17.48
C PHE A 140 1.75 13.62 16.84
N VAL A 141 2.94 13.41 17.40
CA VAL A 141 4.21 14.00 16.92
C VAL A 141 5.25 12.88 16.77
N PRO A 142 5.96 12.79 15.63
CA PRO A 142 5.85 13.67 14.46
C PRO A 142 4.60 13.37 13.62
N ALA A 143 4.02 14.41 13.02
CA ALA A 143 2.97 14.27 12.03
C ALA A 143 3.47 13.48 10.80
N THR A 144 2.53 12.92 10.03
CA THR A 144 2.86 12.37 8.71
C THR A 144 2.67 13.47 7.67
N GLU A 145 3.76 13.82 6.99
CA GLU A 145 3.76 14.80 5.90
C GLU A 145 3.61 14.06 4.58
N LEU A 146 2.70 14.55 3.72
CA LEU A 146 2.48 14.06 2.39
C LEU A 146 2.96 15.07 1.35
N GLU A 147 3.52 14.58 0.26
CA GLU A 147 3.93 15.41 -0.89
C GLU A 147 2.71 15.72 -1.75
N GLY A 148 2.54 16.95 -2.23
CA GLY A 148 1.38 17.28 -3.07
C GLY A 148 1.14 18.78 -3.18
N ASP A 149 -0.04 19.14 -3.67
CA ASP A 149 -0.53 20.51 -3.74
C ASP A 149 -1.72 20.66 -2.79
N GLU A 150 -1.54 21.42 -1.71
CA GLU A 150 -2.56 21.62 -0.68
C GLU A 150 -3.90 22.15 -1.25
N SER A 151 -3.84 22.95 -2.32
CA SER A 151 -5.04 23.51 -2.96
C SER A 151 -5.90 22.47 -3.69
N VAL A 152 -5.28 21.37 -4.14
CA VAL A 152 -5.93 20.29 -4.91
C VAL A 152 -6.10 19.02 -4.07
N ASP A 153 -5.16 18.77 -3.17
CA ASP A 153 -5.06 17.57 -2.34
C ASP A 153 -5.66 17.76 -0.94
N GLY A 154 -5.83 19.01 -0.51
CA GLY A 154 -6.33 19.33 0.82
C GLY A 154 -5.25 19.07 1.86
N CYS A 155 -5.53 18.22 2.85
CA CYS A 155 -4.64 18.06 3.99
C CYS A 155 -3.36 17.27 3.65
N LEU A 156 -2.22 17.96 3.66
CA LEU A 156 -0.88 17.36 3.51
C LEU A 156 -0.22 17.00 4.85
N TYR A 157 -0.73 17.54 5.97
CA TYR A 157 -0.19 17.35 7.31
C TYR A 157 -1.17 16.55 8.19
N LEU A 158 -0.90 15.25 8.32
CA LEU A 158 -1.72 14.32 9.08
C LEU A 158 -1.16 14.19 10.50
N ASP A 159 -1.74 14.95 11.43
CA ASP A 159 -1.32 15.03 12.83
C ASP A 159 -2.28 14.33 13.79
N ASN A 160 -3.42 13.82 13.31
CA ASN A 160 -4.39 13.10 14.13
C ASN A 160 -5.05 11.95 13.35
N ALA A 161 -5.63 11.00 14.08
CA ALA A 161 -6.22 9.80 13.48
C ALA A 161 -7.47 10.12 12.62
N GLY A 162 -8.19 11.20 12.93
CA GLY A 162 -9.32 11.69 12.13
C GLY A 162 -8.89 12.09 10.71
N LYS A 163 -7.80 12.86 10.59
CA LYS A 163 -7.21 13.23 9.29
C LYS A 163 -6.76 11.99 8.51
N ILE A 164 -6.10 11.03 9.17
CA ILE A 164 -5.71 9.76 8.53
C ILE A 164 -6.94 9.01 7.99
N ARG A 165 -8.03 8.93 8.75
CA ARG A 165 -9.29 8.29 8.31
C ARG A 165 -9.97 9.04 7.16
N GLY A 166 -9.69 10.33 6.98
CA GLY A 166 -10.12 11.10 5.81
C GLY A 166 -9.36 10.70 4.53
N VAL A 167 -8.10 10.27 4.67
CA VAL A 167 -7.24 9.85 3.55
C VAL A 167 -7.41 8.35 3.25
N LEU A 168 -7.58 7.52 4.27
CA LEU A 168 -7.58 6.06 4.16
C LEU A 168 -8.98 5.44 4.25
N ASN A 169 -9.30 4.58 3.28
CA ASN A 169 -10.47 3.69 3.29
C ASN A 169 -10.26 2.47 4.19
N ARG A 170 -9.02 1.99 4.31
CA ARG A 170 -8.65 0.81 5.10
C ARG A 170 -7.32 1.00 5.80
N LEU A 171 -7.27 0.61 7.06
CA LEU A 171 -6.04 0.53 7.83
C LEU A 171 -5.42 -0.86 7.69
N LYS A 172 -4.08 -0.92 7.73
CA LYS A 172 -3.35 -2.18 7.88
C LYS A 172 -3.87 -2.94 9.11
N ALA A 173 -3.94 -4.27 9.03
CA ALA A 173 -4.18 -5.08 10.22
C ALA A 173 -3.09 -4.82 11.26
N ARG A 174 -3.50 -4.77 12.52
CA ARG A 174 -2.57 -4.58 13.63
C ARG A 174 -1.71 -5.83 13.79
N ASP A 175 -0.45 -5.66 14.19
CA ASP A 175 0.34 -6.82 14.59
C ASP A 175 -0.27 -7.41 15.86
N PRO A 176 -0.53 -8.73 15.94
CA PRO A 176 -0.98 -9.37 17.17
C PRO A 176 -0.05 -9.13 18.36
N ALA A 177 1.23 -8.82 18.12
CA ALA A 177 2.20 -8.47 19.14
C ALA A 177 2.03 -7.05 19.71
N ASP A 178 1.26 -6.17 19.04
CA ASP A 178 1.11 -4.78 19.48
C ASP A 178 0.11 -4.66 20.66
N PRO A 179 0.48 -3.97 21.76
CA PRO A 179 -0.36 -3.86 22.96
C PRO A 179 -1.63 -3.03 22.66
N PRO A 180 -2.86 -3.43 23.09
CA PRO A 180 -4.12 -2.73 22.79
C PRO A 180 -4.03 -1.20 22.99
N PRO A 181 -4.67 -0.39 22.12
CA PRO A 181 -4.58 1.05 22.27
C PRO A 181 -5.24 1.48 23.59
N GLY A 182 -4.52 2.30 24.35
CA GLY A 182 -4.89 2.65 25.74
C GLY A 182 -4.45 1.66 26.81
N SER A 183 -3.73 0.58 26.50
CA SER A 183 -3.00 -0.18 27.51
C SER A 183 -1.69 0.52 27.86
N SER A 184 -1.78 1.80 28.23
CA SER A 184 -0.75 2.37 29.10
C SER A 184 -0.76 1.52 30.36
N GLY A 185 0.27 0.70 30.52
CA GLY A 185 0.46 -0.10 31.71
C GLY A 185 0.19 0.77 32.93
N LYS A 186 -0.62 0.24 33.87
CA LYS A 186 -0.71 0.80 35.22
C LYS A 186 0.71 1.14 35.65
N LYS A 187 1.03 2.42 35.78
CA LYS A 187 2.27 2.86 36.44
C LYS A 187 2.26 2.18 37.80
N SER A 188 3.09 1.15 37.96
CA SER A 188 3.33 0.56 39.27
C SER A 188 3.91 1.66 40.13
N LYS A 189 3.11 2.22 41.03
CA LYS A 189 3.57 3.05 42.13
C LYS A 189 4.32 2.13 43.10
N HIS A 190 5.54 1.74 42.76
CA HIS A 190 6.50 1.33 43.75
C HIS A 190 7.40 2.52 44.04
N GLY A 191 7.04 3.23 45.10
CA GLY A 191 7.94 4.15 45.76
C GLY A 191 9.15 3.37 46.26
N VAL A 192 10.24 3.44 45.52
CA VAL A 192 11.55 2.99 45.98
C VAL A 192 12.10 4.12 46.85
N LYS A 193 12.00 3.94 48.17
CA LYS A 193 12.74 4.74 49.15
C LYS A 193 14.23 4.63 48.83
N GLY A 194 14.89 5.78 48.74
CA GLY A 194 16.29 5.91 48.38
C GLY A 194 17.21 5.09 49.29
N LYS A 195 18.19 4.43 48.67
CA LYS A 195 19.44 4.05 49.33
C LYS A 195 20.53 4.99 48.85
N LYS A 196 21.11 5.72 49.81
CA LYS A 196 22.27 6.59 49.63
C LYS A 196 23.44 5.79 49.06
N ILE A 197 24.06 6.29 48.00
CA ILE A 197 25.37 5.85 47.52
C ILE A 197 26.42 6.68 48.26
N PRO A 198 27.43 6.10 48.93
CA PRO A 198 28.54 6.87 49.51
C PRO A 198 29.53 7.31 48.42
N PRO A 199 30.28 8.41 48.63
CA PRO A 199 31.14 8.99 47.61
C PRO A 199 32.38 8.11 47.35
N PHE A 200 32.67 7.90 46.06
CA PHE A 200 33.93 7.32 45.61
C PHE A 200 35.09 8.28 45.88
N HIS A 201 36.07 7.82 46.65
CA HIS A 201 37.40 8.41 46.70
C HIS A 201 38.12 8.15 45.37
N GLN A 202 38.59 9.21 44.73
CA GLN A 202 39.65 9.13 43.73
C GLN A 202 40.96 8.80 44.44
N ASN A 203 41.69 7.79 43.96
CA ASN A 203 43.15 7.75 43.99
C ASN A 203 43.66 6.68 43.02
N LEU A 204 44.56 7.15 42.13
CA LEU A 204 45.47 6.44 41.21
C LEU A 204 44.85 5.71 40.01
#